data_AF-A0A919EKG6-F1
#
_entry.id   AF-A0A919EKG6-F1
#
_cell.length_a   1.000
_cell.length_b   1.000
_cell.length_c   1.000
_cell.angle_alpha   90.00
_cell.angle_beta   90.00
_cell.angle_gamma   90.00
#
_symmetry.space_group_name_H-M   'P 1'
#
loop_
_entity.id
_entity.type
_entity.pdbx_description
1 polymer ?
#
loop_
_entity_poly.entity_id
_entity_poly.type
_entity_poly.pdbx_seq_one_letter_code
_entity_poly.pdbx_strand_id
1 'polypeptide(L)'
;MRPLPRSLDPLPDEALTGYVLRLAHLLGTSPGAVAIRTGLTGGRKENALFRIPMRLLHDLEYEQARLFARTTRLSPGEVGRLLASSLAGRYGPLNSRFTLRSSAARMINDNAWLLTRTPRYCPQCLTGDGSEIQRRHGGAWRLFWRLPPVFACPRHRRLLRIDCPACRRPVHAVEMNSIIARPWDEDLHPTQCRSTSTPRTVGRLQPACGAQLAESVGVVPETVSDPQTLEHLLGLQRRLLRLLDPVGPVVTPSVGWLIPAADYFADLRALLGLVFLSWPAARSFAATPALAEALDREAEERLARAAALRDRPGKKHSSRPFTDPPLDPFLMGAVLGIAERLLGAPDEEQARELMLPLIHQASRVDQALSIYLRREAWVSFPLRIVSMNRPKNMMAMGDIIACGPILRGGGSGARSEGYRRREPW
;
A
#
# COMPACT_ATOMS: atom_id res chain seq x y z
N MET A 1 -26.98 20.96 3.29
CA MET A 1 -26.91 20.30 4.62
C MET A 1 -26.22 21.25 5.58
N ARG A 2 -26.69 21.33 6.84
CA ARG A 2 -26.07 22.18 7.88
C ARG A 2 -24.80 21.51 8.42
N PRO A 3 -23.78 22.28 8.87
CA PRO A 3 -22.61 21.73 9.54
C PRO A 3 -22.99 20.89 10.77
N LEU A 4 -22.16 19.89 11.09
CA LEU A 4 -22.33 19.10 12.29
C LEU A 4 -22.15 19.99 13.55
N PRO A 5 -22.85 19.65 14.65
CA PRO A 5 -22.76 20.41 15.90
C PRO A 5 -21.36 20.36 16.51
N ARG A 6 -20.65 19.24 16.33
CA ARG A 6 -19.25 19.04 16.72
C ARG A 6 -18.50 18.36 15.58
N SER A 7 -17.20 18.61 15.52
CA SER A 7 -16.28 17.95 14.60
C SER A 7 -14.98 17.58 15.30
N LEU A 8 -14.06 16.97 14.55
CA LEU A 8 -12.72 16.61 14.96
C LEU A 8 -11.69 17.22 14.03
N ASP A 9 -10.54 17.57 14.59
CA ASP A 9 -9.31 17.76 13.81
C ASP A 9 -8.78 16.38 13.40
N PRO A 10 -8.45 16.16 12.12
CA PRO A 10 -7.81 14.93 11.66
C PRO A 10 -6.49 14.71 12.39
N LEU A 11 -6.25 13.48 12.84
CA LEU A 11 -4.95 13.12 13.39
C LEU A 11 -3.90 13.02 12.26
N PRO A 12 -2.60 13.15 12.58
CA PRO A 12 -1.54 12.95 11.60
C PRO A 12 -1.66 11.60 10.90
N ASP A 13 -1.60 11.61 9.57
CA ASP A 13 -1.72 10.40 8.72
C ASP A 13 -3.03 9.62 8.97
N GLU A 14 -4.12 10.25 9.43
CA GLU A 14 -5.40 9.56 9.61
C GLU A 14 -6.07 9.26 8.27
N ALA A 15 -6.59 8.03 8.10
CA ALA A 15 -7.41 7.66 6.96
C ALA A 15 -8.86 8.12 7.16
N LEU A 16 -9.59 8.38 6.05
CA LEU A 16 -11.02 8.72 6.07
C LEU A 16 -11.85 7.76 6.93
N THR A 17 -11.54 6.45 6.88
CA THR A 17 -12.24 5.46 7.70
C THR A 17 -12.05 5.68 9.19
N GLY A 18 -10.84 6.01 9.64
CA GLY A 18 -10.55 6.31 11.05
C GLY A 18 -11.26 7.56 11.52
N TYR A 19 -11.19 8.61 10.70
CA TYR A 19 -11.84 9.89 10.98
C TYR A 19 -13.35 9.73 11.15
N VAL A 20 -14.02 9.02 10.23
CA VAL A 20 -15.47 8.78 10.31
C VAL A 20 -15.84 7.96 11.53
N LEU A 21 -15.06 6.94 11.90
CA LEU A 21 -15.30 6.15 13.12
C LEU A 21 -15.20 7.01 14.38
N ARG A 22 -14.15 7.84 14.49
CA ARG A 22 -13.95 8.74 15.64
C ARG A 22 -15.02 9.82 15.71
N LEU A 23 -15.40 10.40 14.58
CA LEU A 23 -16.45 11.42 14.52
C LEU A 23 -17.82 10.83 14.89
N ALA A 24 -18.13 9.63 14.43
CA ALA A 24 -19.37 8.93 14.78
C ALA A 24 -19.45 8.67 16.30
N HIS A 25 -18.36 8.18 16.89
CA HIS A 25 -18.27 7.95 18.32
C HIS A 25 -18.36 9.26 19.13
N LEU A 26 -17.72 10.35 18.70
CA LEU A 26 -17.85 11.68 19.33
C LEU A 26 -19.31 12.16 19.35
N LEU A 27 -20.04 11.91 18.25
CA LEU A 27 -21.42 12.35 18.09
C LEU A 27 -22.45 11.39 18.70
N GLY A 28 -22.03 10.23 19.22
CA GLY A 28 -22.92 9.20 19.75
C GLY A 28 -23.88 8.66 18.69
N THR A 29 -23.40 8.38 17.48
CA THR A 29 -24.22 7.87 16.37
C THR A 29 -23.44 6.86 15.51
N SER A 30 -24.13 6.15 14.63
CA SER A 30 -23.51 5.24 13.67
C SER A 30 -22.58 5.93 12.64
N PRO A 31 -21.48 5.27 12.23
CA PRO A 31 -20.67 5.69 11.08
C PRO A 31 -21.48 5.88 9.78
N GLY A 32 -22.53 5.09 9.58
CA GLY A 32 -23.46 5.19 8.47
C GLY A 32 -24.24 6.50 8.48
N ALA A 33 -24.78 6.91 9.64
CA ALA A 33 -25.44 8.19 9.79
C ALA A 33 -24.49 9.37 9.51
N VAL A 34 -23.24 9.30 9.98
CA VAL A 34 -22.21 10.30 9.64
C VAL A 34 -21.96 10.34 8.14
N ALA A 35 -21.81 9.18 7.48
CA ALA A 35 -21.57 9.09 6.05
C ALA A 35 -22.72 9.70 5.21
N ILE A 36 -23.97 9.51 5.63
CA ILE A 36 -25.15 10.12 4.98
C ILE A 36 -25.11 11.63 5.14
N ARG A 37 -24.97 12.12 6.38
CA ARG A 37 -24.99 13.56 6.69
C ARG A 37 -23.84 14.32 6.05
N THR A 38 -22.72 13.66 5.81
CA THR A 38 -21.53 14.26 5.19
C THR A 38 -21.45 14.06 3.67
N GLY A 39 -22.42 13.37 3.05
CA GLY A 39 -22.47 13.19 1.60
C GLY A 39 -21.57 12.10 1.03
N LEU A 40 -20.98 11.24 1.88
CA LEU A 40 -20.12 10.13 1.45
C LEU A 40 -20.91 9.04 0.69
N THR A 41 -22.24 9.02 0.79
CA THR A 41 -23.07 8.00 0.12
C THR A 41 -23.37 8.32 -1.34
N GLY A 42 -23.06 9.53 -1.82
CA GLY A 42 -23.27 9.94 -3.21
C GLY A 42 -24.74 9.87 -3.66
N GLY A 43 -25.68 10.20 -2.77
CA GLY A 43 -27.12 10.25 -3.08
C GLY A 43 -27.85 8.91 -3.11
N ARG A 44 -27.20 7.80 -2.72
CA ARG A 44 -27.88 6.51 -2.58
C ARG A 44 -28.87 6.54 -1.42
N LYS A 45 -30.11 6.12 -1.67
CA LYS A 45 -31.18 6.01 -0.66
C LYS A 45 -30.79 5.02 0.44
N GLU A 46 -31.21 5.32 1.67
CA GLU A 46 -31.18 4.38 2.79
C GLU A 46 -31.99 3.14 2.41
N ASN A 47 -31.33 1.99 2.34
CA ASN A 47 -31.99 0.70 2.16
C ASN A 47 -31.21 -0.37 2.94
N ALA A 48 -31.78 -1.57 3.06
CA ALA A 48 -31.20 -2.70 3.80
C ALA A 48 -29.79 -3.13 3.33
N LEU A 49 -29.28 -2.57 2.22
CA LEU A 49 -27.95 -2.84 1.64
C LEU A 49 -27.02 -1.61 1.71
N PHE A 50 -27.22 -0.73 2.69
CA PHE A 50 -26.40 0.46 2.89
C PHE A 50 -24.90 0.12 2.91
N ARG A 51 -24.12 0.88 2.13
CA ARG A 51 -22.67 0.75 2.04
C ARG A 51 -22.01 2.09 1.82
N ILE A 52 -20.84 2.29 2.42
CA ILE A 52 -20.00 3.46 2.15
C ILE A 52 -19.00 3.07 1.05
N PRO A 53 -19.09 3.61 -0.17
CA PRO A 53 -18.38 3.05 -1.32
C PRO A 53 -16.85 2.93 -1.18
N MET A 54 -16.26 1.80 -1.59
CA MET A 54 -14.79 1.57 -1.55
C MET A 54 -13.95 2.64 -2.24
N ARG A 55 -14.45 3.24 -3.32
CA ARG A 55 -13.74 4.29 -4.08
C ARG A 55 -13.28 5.46 -3.21
N LEU A 56 -13.98 5.72 -2.11
CA LEU A 56 -13.70 6.84 -1.21
C LEU A 56 -12.44 6.63 -0.36
N LEU A 57 -11.85 5.43 -0.35
CA LEU A 57 -10.50 5.25 0.20
C LEU A 57 -9.45 5.98 -0.63
N HIS A 58 -9.69 6.08 -1.94
CA HIS A 58 -8.77 6.73 -2.86
C HIS A 58 -9.03 8.23 -2.95
N ASP A 59 -10.25 8.63 -3.30
CA ASP A 59 -10.54 10.04 -3.59
C ASP A 59 -12.04 10.37 -3.43
N LEU A 60 -12.34 11.66 -3.32
CA LEU A 60 -13.69 12.22 -3.31
C LEU A 60 -13.91 13.09 -4.54
N GLU A 61 -15.06 12.95 -5.19
CA GLU A 61 -15.48 13.89 -6.23
C GLU A 61 -15.61 15.31 -5.66
N TYR A 62 -15.36 16.33 -6.49
CA TYR A 62 -15.29 17.73 -6.05
C TYR A 62 -16.48 18.17 -5.17
N GLU A 63 -17.71 17.88 -5.59
CA GLU A 63 -18.90 18.25 -4.81
C GLU A 63 -19.05 17.43 -3.53
N GLN A 64 -18.64 16.15 -3.54
CA GLN A 64 -18.61 15.32 -2.33
C GLN A 64 -17.57 15.86 -1.34
N ALA A 65 -16.37 16.22 -1.81
CA ALA A 65 -15.32 16.81 -0.99
C ALA A 65 -15.75 18.15 -0.38
N ARG A 66 -16.41 19.02 -1.17
CA ARG A 66 -16.96 20.29 -0.67
C ARG A 66 -18.05 20.08 0.37
N LEU A 67 -18.97 19.15 0.14
CA LEU A 67 -20.03 18.83 1.10
C LEU A 67 -19.44 18.25 2.39
N PHE A 68 -18.51 17.32 2.28
CA PHE A 68 -17.81 16.72 3.41
C PHE A 68 -17.10 17.81 4.22
N ALA A 69 -16.23 18.59 3.57
CA ALA A 69 -15.48 19.72 4.16
C ALA A 69 -16.39 20.69 4.92
N ARG A 70 -17.47 21.18 4.28
CA ARG A 70 -18.42 22.09 4.93
C ARG A 70 -19.11 21.45 6.14
N THR A 71 -19.46 20.17 6.03
CA THR A 71 -20.24 19.47 7.06
C THR A 71 -19.38 19.15 8.28
N THR A 72 -18.11 18.79 8.06
CA THR A 72 -17.12 18.48 9.10
C THR A 72 -16.27 19.68 9.49
N ARG A 73 -16.51 20.88 8.93
CA ARG A 73 -15.74 22.10 9.19
C ARG A 73 -14.24 21.95 8.90
N LEU A 74 -13.88 21.06 7.98
CA LEU A 74 -12.51 20.87 7.52
C LEU A 74 -12.24 21.75 6.30
N SER A 75 -10.98 22.14 6.13
CA SER A 75 -10.48 22.69 4.89
C SER A 75 -10.41 21.61 3.78
N PRO A 76 -10.45 22.00 2.49
CA PRO A 76 -10.25 21.05 1.40
C PRO A 76 -8.92 20.28 1.49
N GLY A 77 -7.86 20.94 1.99
CA GLY A 77 -6.55 20.31 2.18
C GLY A 77 -6.54 19.24 3.28
N GLU A 78 -7.27 19.46 4.38
CA GLU A 78 -7.45 18.45 5.44
C GLU A 78 -8.23 17.24 4.94
N VAL A 79 -9.30 17.48 4.16
CA VAL A 79 -10.06 16.38 3.53
C VAL A 79 -9.16 15.58 2.58
N GLY A 80 -8.35 16.25 1.76
CA GLY A 80 -7.40 15.59 0.87
C GLY A 80 -6.42 14.67 1.60
N ARG A 81 -5.92 15.08 2.77
CA ARG A 81 -4.98 14.27 3.58
C ARG A 81 -5.59 12.99 4.17
N LEU A 82 -6.92 12.88 4.23
CA LEU A 82 -7.62 11.66 4.65
C LEU A 82 -7.68 10.58 3.55
N LEU A 83 -7.31 10.93 2.32
CA LEU A 83 -7.53 10.14 1.10
C LEU A 83 -6.20 9.64 0.52
N ALA A 84 -6.19 8.42 -0.02
CA ALA A 84 -4.97 7.83 -0.58
C ALA A 84 -4.45 8.57 -1.82
N SER A 85 -5.29 9.34 -2.53
CA SER A 85 -4.88 10.20 -3.65
C SER A 85 -3.80 11.22 -3.25
N SER A 86 -3.77 11.65 -1.99
CA SER A 86 -2.71 12.52 -1.46
C SER A 86 -1.30 11.91 -1.54
N LEU A 87 -1.19 10.58 -1.69
CA LEU A 87 0.08 9.87 -1.76
C LEU A 87 0.57 9.66 -3.19
N ALA A 88 -0.21 9.98 -4.22
CA ALA A 88 0.14 9.71 -5.62
C ALA A 88 1.46 10.35 -6.06
N GLY A 89 1.84 11.50 -5.46
CA GLY A 89 3.12 12.17 -5.72
C GLY A 89 4.34 11.46 -5.12
N ARG A 90 4.15 10.57 -4.14
CA ARG A 90 5.24 9.88 -3.42
C ARG A 90 5.18 8.37 -3.53
N TYR A 91 4.06 7.81 -3.99
CA TYR A 91 3.81 6.38 -4.05
C TYR A 91 3.34 5.97 -5.45
N GLY A 92 4.27 5.46 -6.26
CA GLY A 92 4.05 5.12 -7.67
C GLY A 92 2.86 4.21 -7.94
N PRO A 93 2.54 3.20 -7.12
CA PRO A 93 1.35 2.38 -7.33
C PRO A 93 0.01 3.14 -7.25
N LEU A 94 -0.04 4.36 -6.72
CA LEU A 94 -1.20 5.27 -6.78
C LEU A 94 -1.03 6.39 -7.81
N ASN A 95 0.10 6.44 -8.50
CA ASN A 95 0.39 7.42 -9.54
C ASN A 95 -0.15 6.93 -10.89
N SER A 96 -0.86 7.79 -11.63
CA SER A 96 -1.45 7.46 -12.93
C SER A 96 -0.42 7.09 -14.00
N ARG A 97 0.84 7.56 -13.87
CA ARG A 97 1.94 7.21 -14.77
C ARG A 97 2.31 5.73 -14.72
N PHE A 98 2.27 5.14 -13.52
CA PHE A 98 2.62 3.74 -13.29
C PHE A 98 1.41 2.81 -13.19
N THR A 99 0.23 3.40 -13.08
CA THR A 99 -1.01 2.67 -12.90
C THR A 99 -2.04 3.37 -13.76
N LEU A 100 -2.08 3.01 -15.05
CA LEU A 100 -2.99 3.55 -16.09
C LEU A 100 -4.45 3.20 -15.76
N ARG A 101 -4.99 3.83 -14.72
CA ARG A 101 -6.34 3.65 -14.20
C ARG A 101 -6.98 5.03 -14.16
N SER A 102 -7.88 5.26 -15.11
CA SER A 102 -8.50 6.59 -15.33
C SER A 102 -9.60 6.95 -14.33
N SER A 103 -9.88 6.13 -13.31
CA SER A 103 -10.91 6.44 -12.31
C SER A 103 -10.58 5.85 -10.94
N ALA A 104 -11.07 6.50 -9.88
CA ALA A 104 -10.92 6.02 -8.49
C ALA A 104 -11.43 4.59 -8.31
N ALA A 105 -12.55 4.22 -8.95
CA ALA A 105 -13.08 2.87 -8.87
C ALA A 105 -12.12 1.81 -9.46
N ARG A 106 -11.49 2.10 -10.60
CA ARG A 106 -10.49 1.19 -11.19
C ARG A 106 -9.19 1.18 -10.40
N MET A 107 -8.83 2.31 -9.79
CA MET A 107 -7.68 2.40 -8.89
C MET A 107 -7.87 1.53 -7.63
N ILE A 108 -9.10 1.34 -7.15
CA ILE A 108 -9.40 0.47 -6.00
C ILE A 108 -9.51 -1.01 -6.40
N ASN A 109 -10.27 -1.33 -7.45
CA ASN A 109 -10.70 -2.71 -7.72
C ASN A 109 -9.61 -3.62 -8.28
N ASP A 110 -8.62 -3.05 -8.98
CA ASP A 110 -7.56 -3.80 -9.67
C ASP A 110 -6.15 -3.39 -9.24
N ASN A 111 -6.02 -2.85 -8.03
CA ASN A 111 -4.73 -2.44 -7.46
C ASN A 111 -4.52 -3.08 -6.09
N ALA A 112 -3.86 -4.24 -6.07
CA ALA A 112 -3.50 -4.91 -4.81
C ALA A 112 -2.46 -4.12 -3.99
N TRP A 113 -1.86 -3.07 -4.58
CA TRP A 113 -0.91 -2.18 -3.90
C TRP A 113 -1.58 -1.05 -3.10
N LEU A 114 -2.89 -1.14 -2.93
CA LEU A 114 -3.66 -0.44 -1.91
C LEU A 114 -4.51 -1.49 -1.17
N LEU A 115 -4.27 -1.66 0.13
CA LEU A 115 -4.99 -2.60 0.99
C LEU A 115 -6.39 -2.05 1.28
N THR A 116 -7.29 -2.37 0.37
CA THR A 116 -8.68 -1.90 0.41
C THR A 116 -9.50 -2.70 1.40
N ARG A 117 -9.31 -4.02 1.46
CA ARG A 117 -10.13 -4.93 2.27
C ARG A 117 -9.82 -4.92 3.76
N THR A 118 -8.54 -4.91 4.11
CA THR A 118 -8.10 -4.90 5.51
C THR A 118 -6.84 -4.05 5.60
N PRO A 119 -6.84 -2.97 6.42
CA PRO A 119 -5.63 -2.27 6.74
C PRO A 119 -4.76 -3.11 7.68
N ARG A 120 -3.46 -2.86 7.70
CA ARG A 120 -2.64 -3.28 8.84
C ARG A 120 -2.87 -2.34 10.03
N TYR A 121 -2.36 -2.67 11.20
CA TYR A 121 -2.41 -1.76 12.34
C TYR A 121 -1.35 -2.03 13.39
N CYS A 122 -1.02 -1.00 14.17
CA CYS A 122 -0.24 -1.15 15.39
C CYS A 122 -1.17 -0.97 16.59
N PRO A 123 -1.35 -2.00 17.44
CA PRO A 123 -2.21 -1.92 18.63
C PRO A 123 -1.87 -0.73 19.54
N GLN A 124 -0.59 -0.45 19.76
CA GLN A 124 -0.14 0.65 20.63
C GLN A 124 -0.34 2.03 19.99
N CYS A 125 -0.31 2.14 18.65
CA CYS A 125 -0.68 3.40 17.98
C CYS A 125 -2.18 3.69 18.09
N LEU A 126 -3.03 2.65 18.13
CA LEU A 126 -4.48 2.81 18.30
C LEU A 126 -4.86 3.30 19.69
N THR A 127 -4.01 3.14 20.70
CA THR A 127 -4.18 3.74 22.03
C THR A 127 -4.07 5.27 21.99
N GLY A 128 -3.31 5.79 21.02
CA GLY A 128 -3.09 7.22 20.82
C GLY A 128 -1.89 7.78 21.57
N ASP A 129 -1.77 9.11 21.56
CA ASP A 129 -0.67 9.86 22.20
C ASP A 129 -0.96 10.29 23.65
N GLY A 130 -2.12 9.88 24.19
CA GLY A 130 -2.55 10.25 25.53
C GLY A 130 -3.25 11.61 25.62
N SER A 131 -3.42 12.37 24.53
CA SER A 131 -4.30 13.55 24.52
C SER A 131 -5.75 13.16 24.86
N GLU A 132 -6.53 14.10 25.40
CA GLU A 132 -7.90 13.81 25.83
C GLU A 132 -8.77 13.25 24.69
N ILE A 133 -8.62 13.80 23.50
CA ILE A 133 -9.38 13.36 22.33
C ILE A 133 -9.02 11.92 21.92
N GLN A 134 -7.75 11.52 22.05
CA GLN A 134 -7.31 10.18 21.73
C GLN A 134 -7.55 9.19 22.86
N ARG A 135 -7.56 9.62 24.13
CA ARG A 135 -8.02 8.79 25.25
C ARG A 135 -9.49 8.40 25.10
N ARG A 136 -10.33 9.33 24.65
CA ARG A 136 -11.78 9.11 24.49
C ARG A 136 -12.17 8.38 23.21
N HIS A 137 -11.40 8.53 22.12
CA HIS A 137 -11.81 8.08 20.79
C HIS A 137 -10.77 7.18 20.11
N GLY A 138 -9.67 6.87 20.78
CA GLY A 138 -8.53 6.18 20.21
C GLY A 138 -7.64 7.05 19.34
N GLY A 139 -6.47 6.52 19.04
CA GLY A 139 -5.51 7.07 18.08
C GLY A 139 -5.94 6.85 16.62
N ALA A 140 -5.09 7.31 15.71
CA ALA A 140 -5.38 7.31 14.28
C ALA A 140 -5.37 5.89 13.69
N TRP A 141 -6.39 5.57 12.89
CA TRP A 141 -6.25 4.56 11.85
C TRP A 141 -5.46 5.15 10.70
N ARG A 142 -4.19 4.77 10.59
CA ARG A 142 -3.27 5.46 9.68
C ARG A 142 -3.54 5.13 8.21
N LEU A 143 -3.47 6.13 7.34
CA LEU A 143 -3.61 5.98 5.89
C LEU A 143 -2.47 5.12 5.34
N PHE A 144 -1.24 5.34 5.84
CA PHE A 144 -0.08 4.52 5.50
C PHE A 144 -0.27 3.02 5.77
N TRP A 145 -1.09 2.62 6.75
CA TRP A 145 -1.34 1.20 7.01
C TRP A 145 -2.15 0.49 5.93
N ARG A 146 -2.65 1.25 4.94
CA ARG A 146 -3.25 0.69 3.72
C ARG A 146 -2.22 0.45 2.61
N LEU A 147 -0.94 0.75 2.82
CA LEU A 147 0.10 0.54 1.82
C LEU A 147 0.89 -0.73 2.14
N PRO A 148 1.04 -1.67 1.19
CA PRO A 148 1.87 -2.85 1.40
C PRO A 148 3.29 -2.57 1.90
N PRO A 149 4.02 -1.53 1.44
CA PRO A 149 5.36 -1.22 1.98
C PRO A 149 5.40 -0.79 3.46
N VAL A 150 4.24 -0.67 4.11
CA VAL A 150 4.12 -0.35 5.52
C VAL A 150 3.70 -1.63 6.26
N PHE A 151 4.69 -2.37 6.75
CA PHE A 151 4.58 -3.69 7.36
C PHE A 151 5.04 -3.72 8.83
N ALA A 152 5.77 -2.71 9.30
CA ALA A 152 6.22 -2.59 10.68
C ALA A 152 5.93 -1.20 11.28
N CYS A 153 5.90 -1.13 12.60
CA CYS A 153 5.85 0.11 13.37
C CYS A 153 7.23 0.36 13.98
N PRO A 154 8.03 1.32 13.48
CA PRO A 154 9.33 1.63 14.06
C PRO A 154 9.24 2.28 15.44
N ARG A 155 8.14 3.01 15.72
CA ARG A 155 7.90 3.63 17.04
C ARG A 155 7.72 2.59 18.14
N HIS A 156 6.98 1.53 17.85
CA HIS A 156 6.68 0.47 18.82
C HIS A 156 7.46 -0.83 18.54
N ARG A 157 8.47 -0.76 17.66
CA ARG A 157 9.42 -1.83 17.32
C ARG A 157 8.77 -3.20 17.11
N ARG A 158 7.74 -3.26 16.25
CA ARG A 158 7.00 -4.49 15.98
C ARG A 158 6.46 -4.55 14.56
N LEU A 159 6.12 -5.75 14.10
CA LEU A 159 5.34 -5.92 12.88
C LEU A 159 3.89 -5.48 13.11
N LEU A 160 3.25 -4.96 12.06
CA LEU A 160 1.86 -4.55 12.12
C LEU A 160 0.95 -5.78 12.09
N ARG A 161 -0.15 -5.74 12.83
CA ARG A 161 -1.15 -6.81 12.80
C ARG A 161 -2.15 -6.60 11.67
N ILE A 162 -2.81 -7.69 11.29
CA ILE A 162 -3.87 -7.73 10.27
C ILE A 162 -5.14 -8.29 10.91
N ASP A 163 -4.99 -9.27 11.79
CA ASP A 163 -6.10 -9.95 12.45
C ASP A 163 -6.40 -9.40 13.84
N CYS A 164 -7.64 -9.58 14.27
CA CYS A 164 -8.07 -9.38 15.64
C CYS A 164 -7.52 -10.52 16.53
N PRO A 165 -6.89 -10.23 17.68
CA PRO A 165 -6.34 -11.28 18.56
C PRO A 165 -7.43 -12.18 19.16
N ALA A 166 -8.66 -11.67 19.32
CA ALA A 166 -9.77 -12.45 19.89
C ALA A 166 -10.43 -13.38 18.86
N CYS A 167 -10.90 -12.84 17.73
CA CYS A 167 -11.65 -13.64 16.74
C CYS A 167 -10.81 -14.19 15.58
N ARG A 168 -9.51 -13.81 15.50
CA ARG A 168 -8.55 -14.22 14.46
C ARG A 168 -9.00 -13.93 13.03
N ARG A 169 -9.95 -13.01 12.85
CA ARG A 169 -10.38 -12.53 11.55
C ARG A 169 -9.65 -11.23 11.20
N PRO A 170 -9.41 -10.95 9.91
CA PRO A 170 -8.86 -9.68 9.47
C PRO A 170 -9.70 -8.51 9.99
N VAL A 171 -9.05 -7.50 10.54
CA VAL A 171 -9.73 -6.31 11.05
C VAL A 171 -10.34 -5.53 9.89
N HIS A 172 -11.47 -4.88 10.16
CA HIS A 172 -12.22 -4.17 9.13
C HIS A 172 -12.42 -5.00 7.85
N ALA A 173 -12.52 -6.34 7.93
CA ALA A 173 -12.83 -7.17 6.79
C ALA A 173 -14.17 -6.72 6.20
N VAL A 174 -14.11 -5.96 5.12
CA VAL A 174 -15.29 -5.29 4.59
C VAL A 174 -16.13 -6.26 3.78
N GLU A 175 -17.26 -6.64 4.35
CA GLU A 175 -18.33 -7.31 3.62
C GLU A 175 -18.98 -6.30 2.64
N MET A 176 -19.46 -6.79 1.48
CA MET A 176 -20.31 -6.04 0.54
C MET A 176 -19.71 -4.75 -0.09
N ASN A 177 -18.38 -4.63 -0.15
CA ASN A 177 -17.67 -3.47 -0.75
C ASN A 177 -18.00 -2.12 -0.09
N SER A 178 -18.07 -2.08 1.25
CA SER A 178 -18.15 -0.85 2.07
C SER A 178 -16.76 -0.50 2.63
N ILE A 179 -16.39 0.77 2.89
CA ILE A 179 -15.09 1.11 3.53
C ILE A 179 -15.08 0.88 5.05
N ILE A 180 -16.26 0.78 5.65
CA ILE A 180 -16.47 0.50 7.08
C ILE A 180 -17.39 -0.72 7.16
N ALA A 181 -16.90 -1.76 7.84
CA ALA A 181 -17.70 -2.92 8.22
C ALA A 181 -18.70 -2.50 9.31
N ARG A 182 -19.93 -3.02 9.23
CA ARG A 182 -21.01 -2.77 10.19
C ARG A 182 -21.22 -1.27 10.45
N PRO A 183 -21.54 -0.49 9.40
CA PRO A 183 -21.61 0.97 9.49
C PRO A 183 -22.74 1.45 10.40
N TRP A 184 -23.71 0.61 10.77
CA TRP A 184 -24.84 0.95 11.63
C TRP A 184 -24.65 0.61 13.12
N ASP A 185 -23.55 -0.04 13.50
CA ASP A 185 -23.25 -0.31 14.90
C ASP A 185 -22.77 0.99 15.58
N GLU A 186 -23.58 1.51 16.50
CA GLU A 186 -23.38 2.80 17.19
C GLU A 186 -22.48 2.67 18.43
N ASP A 187 -22.58 1.55 19.14
CA ASP A 187 -21.94 1.35 20.46
C ASP A 187 -20.45 0.93 20.38
N LEU A 188 -19.92 0.73 19.17
CA LEU A 188 -18.55 0.26 18.98
C LEU A 188 -17.55 1.43 19.01
N HIS A 189 -16.62 1.39 19.96
CA HIS A 189 -15.47 2.28 20.01
C HIS A 189 -14.65 2.19 18.71
N PRO A 190 -14.03 3.29 18.23
CA PRO A 190 -13.26 3.30 16.97
C PRO A 190 -12.14 2.26 16.88
N THR A 191 -11.63 1.80 18.03
CA THR A 191 -10.56 0.80 18.14
C THR A 191 -11.07 -0.61 18.44
N GLN A 192 -12.37 -0.86 18.43
CA GLN A 192 -12.92 -2.20 18.63
C GLN A 192 -13.10 -2.96 17.31
N CYS A 193 -12.98 -4.28 17.38
CA CYS A 193 -13.12 -5.17 16.25
C CYS A 193 -14.57 -5.19 15.74
N ARG A 194 -14.73 -4.86 14.45
CA ARG A 194 -16.03 -4.84 13.76
C ARG A 194 -16.33 -6.12 12.96
N SER A 195 -15.48 -7.14 13.03
CA SER A 195 -15.68 -8.41 12.33
C SER A 195 -16.80 -9.23 13.00
N THR A 196 -17.65 -9.87 12.21
CA THR A 196 -18.68 -10.80 12.71
C THR A 196 -18.00 -12.08 13.21
N SER A 197 -18.31 -12.59 14.41
CA SER A 197 -17.54 -13.70 15.02
C SER A 197 -17.95 -15.12 14.60
N THR A 198 -19.18 -15.32 14.11
CA THR A 198 -19.79 -16.65 13.88
C THR A 198 -20.26 -16.86 12.43
N PRO A 199 -20.39 -18.11 11.94
CA PRO A 199 -21.08 -18.41 10.68
C PRO A 199 -22.53 -17.93 10.74
N ARG A 200 -23.09 -17.46 9.60
CA ARG A 200 -24.46 -16.95 9.53
C ARG A 200 -25.46 -18.06 9.86
N THR A 201 -26.06 -18.04 11.03
CA THR A 201 -27.32 -18.75 11.29
C THR A 201 -28.47 -17.92 10.72
N VAL A 202 -29.32 -18.52 9.89
CA VAL A 202 -30.46 -17.82 9.27
C VAL A 202 -31.36 -17.24 10.37
N GLY A 203 -31.74 -15.96 10.24
CA GLY A 203 -32.72 -15.30 11.11
C GLY A 203 -32.19 -14.50 12.31
N ARG A 204 -30.89 -14.54 12.64
CA ARG A 204 -30.33 -13.76 13.76
C ARG A 204 -29.25 -12.78 13.32
N LEU A 205 -29.44 -11.49 13.64
CA LEU A 205 -28.41 -10.45 13.53
C LEU A 205 -27.24 -10.85 14.43
N GLN A 206 -26.10 -11.16 13.83
CA GLN A 206 -24.92 -11.58 14.58
C GLN A 206 -24.23 -10.35 15.17
N PRO A 207 -23.81 -10.38 16.44
CA PRO A 207 -23.07 -9.28 17.05
C PRO A 207 -21.68 -9.12 16.42
N ALA A 208 -21.12 -7.92 16.53
CA ALA A 208 -19.71 -7.69 16.25
C ALA A 208 -18.84 -8.40 17.29
N CYS A 209 -17.58 -8.70 16.92
CA CYS A 209 -16.60 -9.22 17.85
C CYS A 209 -16.37 -8.30 19.06
N GLY A 210 -16.34 -6.97 18.86
CA GLY A 210 -16.24 -5.99 19.93
C GLY A 210 -14.91 -5.97 20.70
N ALA A 211 -13.99 -6.91 20.43
CA ALA A 211 -12.71 -6.99 21.11
C ALA A 211 -11.88 -5.71 20.89
N GLN A 212 -11.26 -5.22 21.96
CA GLN A 212 -10.38 -4.05 21.90
C GLN A 212 -9.13 -4.39 21.08
N LEU A 213 -8.86 -3.62 20.01
CA LEU A 213 -7.68 -3.77 19.16
C LEU A 213 -6.49 -2.94 19.65
N ALA A 214 -6.75 -1.90 20.46
CA ALA A 214 -5.70 -1.12 21.10
C ALA A 214 -5.10 -1.89 22.27
N GLU A 215 -3.77 -1.91 22.37
CA GLU A 215 -3.08 -2.52 23.53
C GLU A 215 -2.72 -1.46 24.55
N SER A 216 -2.92 -1.77 25.83
CA SER A 216 -2.50 -0.92 26.94
C SER A 216 -0.99 -0.65 26.89
N VAL A 217 -0.59 0.55 27.31
CA VAL A 217 0.82 0.93 27.43
C VAL A 217 1.51 -0.04 28.41
N GLY A 218 2.63 -0.63 28.02
CA GLY A 218 3.41 -1.57 28.85
C GLY A 218 3.29 -3.05 28.47
N VAL A 219 2.38 -3.42 27.57
CA VAL A 219 2.35 -4.78 27.02
C VAL A 219 3.57 -4.99 26.11
N VAL A 220 4.45 -5.92 26.48
CA VAL A 220 5.60 -6.32 25.67
C VAL A 220 5.06 -7.02 24.42
N PRO A 221 5.45 -6.59 23.20
CA PRO A 221 5.04 -7.29 21.98
C PRO A 221 5.46 -8.76 22.06
N GLU A 222 4.63 -9.66 21.52
CA GLU A 222 5.08 -11.03 21.21
C GLU A 222 6.39 -10.93 20.43
N THR A 223 7.44 -11.49 21.02
CA THR A 223 8.80 -11.39 20.52
C THR A 223 8.88 -12.02 19.14
N VAL A 224 9.27 -11.24 18.13
CA VAL A 224 9.84 -11.82 16.92
C VAL A 224 11.06 -12.61 17.37
N SER A 225 11.07 -13.93 17.13
CA SER A 225 12.04 -14.86 17.69
C SER A 225 13.49 -14.55 17.32
N ASP A 226 13.73 -13.70 16.33
CA ASP A 226 15.05 -13.18 15.94
C ASP A 226 15.11 -11.63 16.00
N PRO A 227 15.77 -11.06 17.02
CA PRO A 227 15.98 -9.63 17.16
C PRO A 227 16.74 -8.99 15.99
N GLN A 228 17.68 -9.71 15.35
CA GLN A 228 18.47 -9.17 14.24
C GLN A 228 17.60 -9.02 12.99
N THR A 229 16.79 -10.03 12.67
CA THR A 229 15.79 -9.93 11.60
C THR A 229 14.82 -8.78 11.85
N LEU A 230 14.33 -8.63 13.08
CA LEU A 230 13.44 -7.51 13.41
C LEU A 230 14.13 -6.15 13.20
N GLU A 231 15.37 -5.95 13.66
CA GLU A 231 16.06 -4.67 13.47
C GLU A 231 16.30 -4.37 11.98
N HIS A 232 16.62 -5.38 11.17
CA HIS A 232 16.73 -5.20 9.72
C HIS A 232 15.40 -4.71 9.11
N LEU A 233 14.29 -5.36 9.46
CA LEU A 233 12.95 -4.99 9.01
C LEU A 233 12.54 -3.58 9.48
N LEU A 234 12.87 -3.22 10.72
CA LEU A 234 12.61 -1.87 11.24
C LEU A 234 13.46 -0.81 10.53
N GLY A 235 14.73 -1.12 10.22
CA GLY A 235 15.60 -0.26 9.42
C GLY A 235 15.03 0.03 8.04
N LEU A 236 14.61 -1.02 7.32
CA LEU A 236 13.92 -0.90 6.04
C LEU A 236 12.64 -0.05 6.16
N GLN A 237 11.79 -0.36 7.15
CA GLN A 237 10.54 0.38 7.35
C GLN A 237 10.76 1.88 7.60
N ARG A 238 11.79 2.27 8.37
CA ARG A 238 12.12 3.68 8.62
C ARG A 238 12.48 4.41 7.33
N ARG A 239 13.26 3.78 6.45
CA ARG A 239 13.64 4.34 5.14
C ARG A 239 12.42 4.52 4.23
N LEU A 240 11.57 3.50 4.13
CA LEU A 240 10.35 3.56 3.32
C LEU A 240 9.35 4.62 3.84
N LEU A 241 9.15 4.71 5.16
CA LEU A 241 8.28 5.74 5.75
C LEU A 241 8.81 7.15 5.49
N ARG A 242 10.13 7.34 5.54
CA ARG A 242 10.75 8.64 5.22
C ARG A 242 10.45 9.06 3.79
N LEU A 243 10.41 8.15 2.83
CA LEU A 243 10.07 8.46 1.43
C LEU A 243 8.58 8.76 1.22
N LEU A 244 7.70 8.09 1.98
CA LEU A 244 6.25 8.31 1.94
C LEU A 244 5.83 9.61 2.62
N ASP A 245 6.61 10.08 3.60
CA ASP A 245 6.32 11.29 4.35
C ASP A 245 6.20 12.52 3.42
N PRO A 246 5.09 13.29 3.47
CA PRO A 246 4.92 14.54 2.73
C PRO A 246 6.06 15.56 2.91
N VAL A 247 6.74 15.58 4.06
CA VAL A 247 7.90 16.45 4.32
C VAL A 247 9.24 15.74 4.14
N GLY A 248 9.21 14.46 3.75
CA GLY A 248 10.40 13.66 3.47
C GLY A 248 11.08 14.01 2.15
N PRO A 249 12.25 13.40 1.87
CA PRO A 249 13.00 13.60 0.63
C PRO A 249 12.12 13.29 -0.59
N VAL A 250 12.21 14.16 -1.60
CA VAL A 250 11.45 14.04 -2.85
C VAL A 250 12.11 13.03 -3.80
N VAL A 251 13.43 12.86 -3.68
CA VAL A 251 14.25 11.95 -4.50
C VAL A 251 15.06 11.00 -3.62
N THR A 252 15.41 9.83 -4.17
CA THR A 252 16.23 8.81 -3.51
C THR A 252 17.19 8.15 -4.50
N PRO A 253 18.38 7.70 -4.06
CA PRO A 253 19.23 6.85 -4.87
C PRO A 253 18.55 5.54 -5.26
N SER A 254 18.75 5.12 -6.50
CA SER A 254 18.32 3.85 -7.08
C SER A 254 19.17 3.56 -8.31
N VAL A 255 19.87 2.41 -8.32
CA VAL A 255 20.68 1.90 -9.45
C VAL A 255 21.66 2.93 -10.05
N GLY A 256 22.30 3.74 -9.21
CA GLY A 256 23.20 4.83 -9.64
C GLY A 256 22.55 6.16 -10.04
N TRP A 257 21.23 6.28 -9.88
CA TRP A 257 20.47 7.48 -10.20
C TRP A 257 19.78 8.04 -8.97
N LEU A 258 19.54 9.35 -8.93
CA LEU A 258 18.54 9.97 -8.07
C LEU A 258 17.21 9.96 -8.81
N ILE A 259 16.21 9.30 -8.22
CA ILE A 259 14.87 9.15 -8.80
C ILE A 259 13.81 9.68 -7.84
N PRO A 260 12.64 10.16 -8.33
CA PRO A 260 11.53 10.55 -7.47
C PRO A 260 11.05 9.41 -6.55
N ALA A 261 10.54 9.74 -5.36
CA ALA A 261 10.04 8.74 -4.41
C ALA A 261 8.92 7.86 -5.01
N ALA A 262 8.01 8.44 -5.81
CA ALA A 262 6.97 7.67 -6.49
C ALA A 262 7.55 6.56 -7.37
N ASP A 263 8.61 6.88 -8.11
CA ASP A 263 9.31 5.97 -9.01
C ASP A 263 9.95 4.82 -8.25
N TYR A 264 10.57 5.12 -7.12
CA TYR A 264 11.17 4.12 -6.26
C TYR A 264 10.13 3.08 -5.80
N PHE A 265 8.91 3.50 -5.43
CA PHE A 265 7.85 2.55 -5.07
C PHE A 265 7.26 1.78 -6.27
N ALA A 266 7.32 2.35 -7.48
CA ALA A 266 6.97 1.59 -8.69
C ALA A 266 8.01 0.49 -8.97
N ASP A 267 9.29 0.81 -8.79
CA ASP A 267 10.40 -0.12 -8.92
C ASP A 267 10.34 -1.24 -7.89
N LEU A 268 10.07 -0.92 -6.61
CA LEU A 268 9.83 -1.93 -5.57
C LEU A 268 8.69 -2.89 -5.94
N ARG A 269 7.61 -2.38 -6.53
CA ARG A 269 6.50 -3.21 -7.00
C ARG A 269 6.91 -4.16 -8.12
N ALA A 270 7.67 -3.68 -9.09
CA ALA A 270 8.15 -4.51 -10.19
C ALA A 270 9.15 -5.58 -9.70
N LEU A 271 10.08 -5.20 -8.83
CA LEU A 271 11.07 -6.12 -8.28
C LEU A 271 10.45 -7.18 -7.37
N LEU A 272 9.38 -6.88 -6.63
CA LEU A 272 8.62 -7.90 -5.91
C LEU A 272 8.19 -9.04 -6.84
N GLY A 273 7.63 -8.69 -8.00
CA GLY A 273 7.22 -9.68 -9.00
C GLY A 273 8.41 -10.44 -9.59
N LEU A 274 9.52 -9.74 -9.85
CA LEU A 274 10.75 -10.36 -10.36
C LEU A 274 11.36 -11.34 -9.35
N VAL A 275 11.39 -10.99 -8.07
CA VAL A 275 11.91 -11.84 -6.99
C VAL A 275 11.14 -13.16 -6.93
N PHE A 276 9.81 -13.12 -6.91
CA PHE A 276 9.02 -14.35 -6.87
C PHE A 276 9.09 -15.17 -8.16
N LEU A 277 9.16 -14.52 -9.33
CA LEU A 277 9.32 -15.24 -10.61
C LEU A 277 10.69 -15.88 -10.79
N SER A 278 11.72 -15.30 -10.17
CA SER A 278 13.09 -15.80 -10.26
C SER A 278 13.47 -16.72 -9.11
N TRP A 279 12.56 -16.97 -8.15
CA TRP A 279 12.85 -17.85 -7.03
C TRP A 279 13.21 -19.28 -7.51
N PRO A 280 14.25 -19.94 -6.96
CA PRO A 280 15.09 -19.56 -5.82
C PRO A 280 16.33 -18.72 -6.15
N ALA A 281 16.54 -18.26 -7.39
CA ALA A 281 17.74 -17.48 -7.75
C ALA A 281 17.88 -16.17 -6.96
N ALA A 282 16.76 -15.57 -6.53
CA ALA A 282 16.76 -14.37 -5.69
C ALA A 282 17.04 -14.65 -4.20
N ARG A 283 17.15 -15.92 -3.78
CA ARG A 283 17.21 -16.30 -2.36
C ARG A 283 18.44 -15.76 -1.63
N SER A 284 19.60 -15.74 -2.29
CA SER A 284 20.86 -15.23 -1.73
C SER A 284 20.81 -13.74 -1.37
N PHE A 285 19.85 -12.99 -1.90
CA PHE A 285 19.65 -11.58 -1.60
C PHE A 285 18.82 -11.33 -0.34
N ALA A 286 18.30 -12.37 0.32
CA ALA A 286 17.64 -12.20 1.61
C ALA A 286 18.62 -11.64 2.66
N ALA A 287 18.12 -10.87 3.62
CA ALA A 287 18.97 -10.26 4.63
C ALA A 287 19.35 -11.18 5.77
N THR A 288 18.51 -12.16 6.06
CA THR A 288 18.77 -13.19 7.07
C THR A 288 18.26 -14.54 6.56
N PRO A 289 18.78 -15.67 7.08
CA PRO A 289 18.28 -17.00 6.75
C PRO A 289 16.78 -17.15 7.03
N ALA A 290 16.30 -16.62 8.16
CA ALA A 290 14.88 -16.66 8.53
C ALA A 290 13.97 -15.97 7.49
N LEU A 291 14.41 -14.85 6.90
CA LEU A 291 13.67 -14.19 5.82
C LEU A 291 13.69 -15.01 4.53
N ALA A 292 14.82 -15.66 4.21
CA ALA A 292 14.93 -16.52 3.04
C ALA A 292 13.99 -17.74 3.14
N GLU A 293 13.99 -18.42 4.28
CA GLU A 293 13.16 -19.60 4.56
C GLU A 293 11.66 -19.30 4.52
N ALA A 294 11.25 -18.12 5.03
CA ALA A 294 9.85 -17.71 4.93
C ALA A 294 9.43 -17.46 3.48
N LEU A 295 10.32 -16.91 2.65
CA LEU A 295 10.07 -16.70 1.23
C LEU A 295 10.09 -18.00 0.42
N ASP A 296 10.85 -19.03 0.83
CA ASP A 296 10.85 -20.35 0.19
C ASP A 296 9.42 -20.92 0.13
N ARG A 297 8.70 -20.91 1.27
CA ARG A 297 7.31 -21.39 1.34
C ARG A 297 6.34 -20.54 0.52
N GLU A 298 6.42 -19.21 0.65
CA GLU A 298 5.51 -18.30 -0.10
C GLU A 298 5.72 -18.43 -1.61
N ALA A 299 6.97 -18.59 -2.08
CA ALA A 299 7.28 -18.75 -3.49
C ALA A 299 6.70 -20.06 -4.05
N GLU A 300 6.80 -21.17 -3.31
CA GLU A 300 6.18 -22.45 -3.66
C GLU A 300 4.66 -22.32 -3.77
N GLU A 301 4.01 -21.71 -2.78
CA GLU A 301 2.56 -21.48 -2.80
C GLU A 301 2.12 -20.57 -3.97
N ARG A 302 2.93 -19.57 -4.34
CA ARG A 302 2.67 -18.71 -5.50
C ARG A 302 2.78 -19.47 -6.81
N LEU A 303 3.80 -20.31 -6.96
CA LEU A 303 3.99 -21.15 -8.15
C LEU A 303 2.82 -22.14 -8.30
N ALA A 304 2.40 -22.79 -7.21
CA ALA A 304 1.25 -23.69 -7.21
C ALA A 304 -0.05 -22.95 -7.58
N ARG A 305 -0.29 -21.76 -7.00
CA ARG A 305 -1.44 -20.90 -7.36
C ARG A 305 -1.40 -20.47 -8.83
N ALA A 306 -0.23 -20.14 -9.35
CA ALA A 306 -0.06 -19.77 -10.75
C ALA A 306 -0.39 -20.95 -11.68
N ALA A 307 0.14 -22.14 -11.40
CA ALA A 307 -0.15 -23.36 -12.16
C ALA A 307 -1.66 -23.67 -12.19
N ALA A 308 -2.31 -23.68 -11.01
CA ALA A 308 -3.75 -23.95 -10.91
C ALA A 308 -4.64 -22.94 -11.66
N LEU A 309 -4.16 -21.73 -11.92
CA LEU A 309 -4.87 -20.73 -12.75
C LEU A 309 -4.64 -20.94 -14.25
N ARG A 310 -3.50 -21.51 -14.65
CA ARG A 310 -3.19 -21.82 -16.07
C ARG A 310 -4.02 -22.99 -16.58
N ASP A 311 -4.27 -23.97 -15.72
CA ASP A 311 -5.00 -25.20 -16.09
C ASP A 311 -6.51 -24.96 -16.28
N ARG A 312 -7.00 -23.74 -16.04
CA ARG A 312 -8.42 -23.39 -16.21
C ARG A 312 -8.70 -22.96 -17.66
N PRO A 313 -9.48 -23.74 -18.44
CA PRO A 313 -9.76 -23.41 -19.83
C PRO A 313 -10.46 -22.05 -19.98
N GLY A 314 -10.03 -21.28 -20.99
CA GLY A 314 -10.67 -20.02 -21.39
C GLY A 314 -10.33 -18.77 -20.55
N LYS A 315 -9.46 -18.87 -19.53
CA LYS A 315 -9.02 -17.70 -18.74
C LYS A 315 -7.61 -17.25 -19.13
N LYS A 316 -7.42 -15.93 -19.25
CA LYS A 316 -6.09 -15.33 -19.47
C LYS A 316 -5.15 -15.63 -18.30
N HIS A 317 -3.87 -15.86 -18.60
CA HIS A 317 -2.81 -15.97 -17.60
C HIS A 317 -2.83 -14.73 -16.68
N SER A 318 -3.03 -14.97 -15.39
CA SER A 318 -3.06 -13.92 -14.38
C SER A 318 -1.66 -13.69 -13.84
N SER A 319 -1.19 -12.44 -13.85
CA SER A 319 0.07 -12.05 -13.22
C SER A 319 -0.01 -11.93 -11.69
N ARG A 320 -1.23 -11.87 -11.15
CA ARG A 320 -1.52 -11.65 -9.73
C ARG A 320 -0.78 -12.58 -8.76
N PRO A 321 -0.60 -13.89 -9.04
CA PRO A 321 0.16 -14.77 -8.16
C PRO A 321 1.58 -14.29 -7.86
N PHE A 322 2.19 -13.50 -8.75
CA PHE A 322 3.53 -12.95 -8.55
C PHE A 322 3.52 -11.46 -8.21
N THR A 323 2.53 -10.70 -8.66
CA THR A 323 2.50 -9.23 -8.52
C THR A 323 1.68 -8.71 -7.34
N ASP A 324 0.77 -9.52 -6.79
CA ASP A 324 0.03 -9.15 -5.59
C ASP A 324 0.98 -9.19 -4.38
N PRO A 325 1.04 -8.11 -3.59
CA PRO A 325 1.94 -8.05 -2.44
C PRO A 325 1.50 -9.06 -1.37
N PRO A 326 2.44 -9.71 -0.65
CA PRO A 326 2.10 -10.48 0.53
C PRO A 326 1.29 -9.64 1.53
N LEU A 327 0.19 -10.21 2.02
CA LEU A 327 -0.57 -9.57 3.10
C LEU A 327 0.24 -9.60 4.38
N ASP A 328 0.83 -10.76 4.70
CA ASP A 328 1.68 -10.98 5.85
C ASP A 328 2.81 -9.92 5.92
N PRO A 329 2.96 -9.20 7.04
CA PRO A 329 3.94 -8.13 7.14
C PRO A 329 5.39 -8.63 7.19
N PHE A 330 5.65 -9.84 7.70
CA PHE A 330 6.98 -10.42 7.73
C PHE A 330 7.45 -10.76 6.30
N LEU A 331 6.62 -11.46 5.53
CA LEU A 331 6.89 -11.78 4.12
C LEU A 331 7.02 -10.53 3.26
N MET A 332 6.17 -9.53 3.49
CA MET A 332 6.25 -8.26 2.76
C MET A 332 7.57 -7.54 3.04
N GLY A 333 8.01 -7.51 4.30
CA GLY A 333 9.31 -6.94 4.66
C GLY A 333 10.48 -7.71 4.06
N ALA A 334 10.41 -9.05 4.04
CA ALA A 334 11.43 -9.93 3.47
C ALA A 334 11.65 -9.65 1.98
N VAL A 335 10.57 -9.64 1.18
CA VAL A 335 10.67 -9.43 -0.28
C VAL A 335 11.08 -8.00 -0.63
N LEU A 336 10.62 -7.00 0.13
CA LEU A 336 11.06 -5.62 -0.08
C LEU A 336 12.52 -5.39 0.34
N GLY A 337 13.03 -6.14 1.31
CA GLY A 337 14.46 -6.10 1.66
C GLY A 337 15.35 -6.57 0.51
N ILE A 338 14.92 -7.61 -0.22
CA ILE A 338 15.59 -8.05 -1.45
C ILE A 338 15.51 -6.96 -2.52
N ALA A 339 14.30 -6.43 -2.77
CA ALA A 339 14.10 -5.37 -3.77
C ALA A 339 14.93 -4.12 -3.47
N GLU A 340 14.97 -3.66 -2.21
CA GLU A 340 15.80 -2.52 -1.79
C GLU A 340 17.29 -2.80 -2.04
N ARG A 341 17.79 -4.00 -1.71
CA ARG A 341 19.19 -4.36 -1.95
C ARG A 341 19.56 -4.28 -3.44
N LEU A 342 18.67 -4.76 -4.31
CA LEU A 342 18.87 -4.70 -5.76
C LEU A 342 18.85 -3.26 -6.28
N LEU A 343 17.96 -2.41 -5.76
CA LEU A 343 17.92 -0.97 -6.11
C LEU A 343 19.09 -0.19 -5.50
N GLY A 344 19.67 -0.69 -4.41
CA GLY A 344 20.79 -0.07 -3.71
C GLY A 344 22.14 -0.18 -4.42
N ALA A 345 22.20 -0.84 -5.59
CA ALA A 345 23.40 -0.90 -6.39
C ALA A 345 23.96 0.52 -6.71
N PRO A 346 25.28 0.73 -6.60
CA PRO A 346 25.91 2.04 -6.67
C PRO A 346 25.87 2.63 -8.08
N ASP A 347 25.83 1.79 -9.11
CA ASP A 347 25.80 2.16 -10.52
C ASP A 347 24.97 1.18 -11.36
N GLU A 348 24.79 1.53 -12.63
CA GLU A 348 23.99 0.76 -13.59
C GLU A 348 24.58 -0.62 -13.91
N GLU A 349 25.91 -0.75 -13.87
CA GLU A 349 26.60 -1.97 -14.28
C GLU A 349 26.49 -3.04 -13.19
N GLN A 350 26.80 -2.67 -11.94
CA GLN A 350 26.59 -3.57 -10.81
C GLN A 350 25.10 -3.93 -10.66
N ALA A 351 24.19 -2.99 -10.89
CA ALA A 351 22.76 -3.29 -10.89
C ALA A 351 22.40 -4.34 -11.97
N ARG A 352 23.02 -4.25 -13.16
CA ARG A 352 22.80 -5.18 -14.28
C ARG A 352 23.33 -6.56 -13.93
N GLU A 353 24.54 -6.66 -13.39
CA GLU A 353 25.16 -7.92 -12.97
C GLU A 353 24.28 -8.67 -11.96
N LEU A 354 23.74 -7.96 -10.97
CA LEU A 354 22.89 -8.57 -9.94
C LEU A 354 21.53 -9.01 -10.49
N MET A 355 20.91 -8.22 -11.38
CA MET A 355 19.55 -8.47 -11.87
C MET A 355 19.49 -9.41 -13.08
N LEU A 356 20.53 -9.50 -13.90
CA LEU A 356 20.50 -10.27 -15.16
C LEU A 356 20.19 -11.76 -14.95
N PRO A 357 20.81 -12.48 -13.98
CA PRO A 357 20.46 -13.87 -13.71
C PRO A 357 19.00 -14.04 -13.28
N LEU A 358 18.47 -13.10 -12.48
CA LEU A 358 17.07 -13.09 -12.05
C LEU A 358 16.13 -12.88 -13.23
N ILE A 359 16.47 -11.99 -14.14
CA ILE A 359 15.70 -11.72 -15.36
C ILE A 359 15.68 -12.93 -16.28
N HIS A 360 16.81 -13.61 -16.48
CA HIS A 360 16.88 -14.84 -17.27
C HIS A 360 16.02 -15.93 -16.65
N GLN A 361 16.14 -16.16 -15.33
CA GLN A 361 15.34 -17.16 -14.63
C GLN A 361 13.84 -16.84 -14.70
N ALA A 362 13.43 -15.61 -14.43
CA ALA A 362 12.04 -15.18 -14.55
C ALA A 362 11.51 -15.35 -15.97
N SER A 363 12.34 -15.12 -16.99
CA SER A 363 11.94 -15.29 -18.39
C SER A 363 11.75 -16.77 -18.78
N ARG A 364 12.48 -17.69 -18.14
CA ARG A 364 12.28 -19.14 -18.30
C ARG A 364 10.96 -19.60 -17.69
N VAL A 365 10.56 -19.00 -16.58
CA VAL A 365 9.29 -19.33 -15.88
C VAL A 365 8.09 -18.72 -16.61
N ASP A 366 8.15 -17.44 -16.95
CA ASP A 366 7.11 -16.72 -17.67
C ASP A 366 7.71 -15.51 -18.43
N GLN A 367 8.04 -15.72 -19.71
CA GLN A 367 8.67 -14.69 -20.55
C GLN A 367 7.80 -13.44 -20.69
N ALA A 368 6.49 -13.61 -20.88
CA ALA A 368 5.57 -12.50 -21.10
C ALA A 368 5.45 -11.62 -19.85
N LEU A 369 5.32 -12.25 -18.68
CA LEU A 369 5.24 -11.53 -17.41
C LEU A 369 6.58 -10.90 -17.03
N SER A 370 7.69 -11.59 -17.27
CA SER A 370 9.04 -11.05 -17.13
C SER A 370 9.19 -9.73 -17.91
N ILE A 371 8.80 -9.70 -19.20
CA ILE A 371 8.82 -8.47 -20.02
C ILE A 371 7.86 -7.42 -19.47
N TYR A 372 6.65 -7.83 -19.06
CA TYR A 372 5.63 -6.91 -18.53
C TYR A 372 6.12 -6.10 -17.33
N LEU A 373 6.81 -6.76 -16.37
CA LEU A 373 7.34 -6.13 -15.17
C LEU A 373 8.41 -5.07 -15.44
N ARG A 374 8.97 -5.02 -16.65
CA ARG A 374 10.02 -4.07 -17.05
C ARG A 374 9.55 -3.02 -18.05
N ARG A 375 8.23 -2.92 -18.28
CA ARG A 375 7.67 -1.90 -19.17
C ARG A 375 7.72 -0.53 -18.51
N GLU A 376 7.81 0.51 -19.34
CA GLU A 376 7.84 1.92 -18.90
C GLU A 376 6.64 2.31 -18.03
N ALA A 377 5.48 1.72 -18.27
CA ALA A 377 4.29 1.92 -17.45
C ALA A 377 4.35 1.24 -16.06
N TRP A 378 5.44 0.52 -15.73
CA TRP A 378 5.58 -0.25 -14.50
C TRP A 378 6.83 0.11 -13.69
N VAL A 379 7.90 0.54 -14.35
CA VAL A 379 9.20 0.85 -13.73
C VAL A 379 9.71 2.22 -14.12
N SER A 380 10.59 2.77 -13.29
CA SER A 380 11.35 3.97 -13.56
C SER A 380 12.24 3.81 -14.79
N PHE A 381 12.66 4.94 -15.36
CA PHE A 381 13.58 4.94 -16.49
C PHE A 381 14.94 4.26 -16.17
N PRO A 382 15.60 4.56 -15.03
CA PRO A 382 16.85 3.89 -14.66
C PRO A 382 16.71 2.37 -14.53
N LEU A 383 15.70 1.88 -13.81
CA LEU A 383 15.50 0.43 -13.66
C LEU A 383 15.23 -0.24 -15.02
N ARG A 384 14.54 0.45 -15.93
CA ARG A 384 14.33 -0.04 -17.29
C ARG A 384 15.63 -0.22 -18.08
N ILE A 385 16.58 0.72 -17.99
CA ILE A 385 17.88 0.62 -18.68
C ILE A 385 18.68 -0.60 -18.20
N VAL A 386 18.72 -0.79 -16.89
CA VAL A 386 19.45 -1.90 -16.24
C VAL A 386 18.83 -3.24 -16.61
N SER A 387 17.50 -3.30 -16.63
CA SER A 387 16.75 -4.54 -16.80
C SER A 387 16.44 -4.90 -18.26
N MET A 388 16.73 -4.01 -19.22
CA MET A 388 16.69 -4.33 -20.64
C MET A 388 17.91 -5.18 -21.03
N ASN A 389 17.60 -6.38 -21.52
CA ASN A 389 18.56 -7.29 -22.12
C ASN A 389 18.97 -6.70 -23.48
N ARG A 390 20.01 -5.85 -23.52
CA ARG A 390 20.51 -5.33 -24.80
C ARG A 390 21.27 -6.45 -25.53
N PRO A 391 20.85 -6.89 -26.72
CA PRO A 391 21.77 -7.61 -27.59
C PRO A 391 22.94 -6.68 -27.94
N LYS A 392 24.17 -7.22 -27.99
CA LYS A 392 25.44 -6.50 -28.22
C LYS A 392 25.51 -5.62 -29.50
N ASN A 393 24.47 -5.60 -30.34
CA ASN A 393 24.46 -4.93 -31.66
C ASN A 393 23.64 -3.64 -31.77
N MET A 394 23.19 -3.03 -30.67
CA MET A 394 22.75 -1.63 -30.72
C MET A 394 23.84 -0.72 -30.15
N MET A 395 24.59 -0.12 -31.07
CA MET A 395 25.56 0.94 -30.81
C MET A 395 24.99 2.03 -29.89
N ALA A 396 25.89 2.53 -29.05
CA ALA A 396 25.80 3.64 -28.13
C ALA A 396 24.55 4.55 -28.24
N MET A 397 23.63 4.39 -27.30
CA MET A 397 22.64 5.43 -26.96
C MET A 397 23.23 6.44 -25.96
N GLY A 398 24.54 6.71 -26.08
CA GLY A 398 25.28 7.73 -25.34
C GLY A 398 25.03 9.15 -25.86
N ASP A 399 24.51 9.26 -27.09
CA ASP A 399 24.43 10.55 -27.80
C ASP A 399 23.08 11.27 -27.68
N ILE A 400 22.13 10.76 -26.89
CA ILE A 400 20.81 11.41 -26.72
C ILE A 400 20.78 12.40 -25.53
N ILE A 401 21.82 12.46 -24.69
CA ILE A 401 21.86 13.41 -23.55
C ILE A 401 22.70 14.67 -23.86
N ALA A 402 23.39 14.71 -24.99
CA ALA A 402 24.26 15.84 -25.35
C ALA A 402 23.76 16.60 -26.59
N CYS A 403 22.52 17.09 -26.60
CA CYS A 403 22.13 18.21 -27.45
C CYS A 403 20.89 18.91 -26.88
N GLY A 404 21.06 20.20 -26.54
CA GLY A 404 19.95 21.15 -26.36
C GLY A 404 19.13 21.32 -27.64
N PRO A 405 18.07 22.14 -27.58
CA PRO A 405 16.78 21.81 -28.14
C PRO A 405 16.77 21.79 -29.67
N ILE A 406 16.29 20.70 -30.25
CA ILE A 406 15.73 20.71 -31.59
C ILE A 406 14.22 20.71 -31.45
N LEU A 407 13.60 21.77 -31.98
CA LEU A 407 12.17 22.00 -31.98
C LEU A 407 11.41 21.03 -32.91
N ARG A 408 10.30 20.53 -32.36
CA ARG A 408 9.04 20.06 -32.99
C ARG A 408 9.09 18.92 -34.00
N GLY A 409 8.62 17.77 -33.52
CA GLY A 409 7.83 16.78 -34.27
C GLY A 409 6.91 16.06 -33.29
N GLY A 410 5.59 16.12 -33.51
CA GLY A 410 4.57 15.65 -32.57
C GLY A 410 4.68 14.15 -32.25
N GLY A 411 4.94 13.85 -30.98
CA GLY A 411 4.96 12.49 -30.43
C GLY A 411 5.26 12.60 -28.94
N SER A 412 4.49 11.90 -28.11
CA SER A 412 4.53 11.97 -26.64
C SER A 412 5.90 11.54 -26.08
N GLY A 413 6.84 12.48 -26.00
CA GLY A 413 8.08 12.32 -25.25
C GLY A 413 7.79 12.46 -23.76
N ALA A 414 7.89 11.36 -23.02
CA ALA A 414 7.97 11.41 -21.57
C ALA A 414 9.23 12.21 -21.21
N ARG A 415 9.03 13.42 -20.67
CA ARG A 415 10.12 14.29 -20.24
C ARG A 415 10.96 13.57 -19.18
N SER A 416 12.27 13.65 -19.34
CA SER A 416 13.32 13.25 -18.38
C SER A 416 13.36 14.14 -17.12
N GLU A 417 12.28 14.84 -16.80
CA GLU A 417 12.18 15.72 -15.64
C GLU A 417 12.28 14.88 -14.36
N GLY A 418 13.41 14.98 -13.65
CA GLY A 418 13.58 14.47 -12.29
C GLY A 418 14.67 13.40 -12.09
N TYR A 419 15.29 12.87 -13.15
CA TYR A 419 16.39 11.91 -13.01
C TYR A 419 17.75 12.61 -13.08
N ARG A 420 18.64 12.30 -12.15
CA ARG A 420 20.05 12.74 -12.19
C ARG A 420 20.97 11.57 -11.89
N ARG A 421 22.03 11.40 -12.68
CA ARG A 421 23.09 10.45 -12.35
C ARG A 421 23.72 10.86 -11.03
N ARG A 422 24.06 9.88 -10.21
CA ARG A 422 24.84 10.13 -8.99
C ARG A 422 26.27 10.46 -9.42
N GLU A 423 26.82 11.56 -8.93
CA GLU A 423 28.23 11.85 -9.14
C GLU A 423 29.08 10.78 -8.42
N PRO A 424 30.13 10.23 -9.06
CA PRO A 424 31.08 9.36 -8.39
C PRO A 424 31.77 10.15 -7.28
N TRP A 425 31.78 9.60 -6.07
CA TRP A 425 32.52 10.15 -4.92
C TRP A 425 33.99 9.82 -5.04
#